data_AF-A0A1T4XIC7-F1
#
_entry.id   AF-A0A1T4XIC7-F1
#
_cell.length_a   1.000
_cell.length_b   1.000
_cell.length_c   1.000
_cell.angle_alpha   90.00
_cell.angle_beta   90.00
_cell.angle_gamma   90.00
#
_symmetry.space_group_name_H-M   'P 1'
#
loop_
_entity.id
_entity.type
_entity.pdbx_description
1 polymer ?
#
loop_
_entity_poly.entity_id
_entity_poly.type
_entity_poly.pdbx_seq_one_letter_code
_entity_poly.pdbx_strand_id
1 'polypeptide(L)' 'MKKEKLIGIIIFSANTLFLGIAILLSQLSMYIDQLTGSYYNSFYPYIPKIIYVLFLINVSVSIYLYCYKDKKE' A
#
# COMPACT_ATOMS: atom_id res chain seq x y z
N MET A 1 -15.54 -7.59 19.46
CA MET A 1 -14.22 -7.89 18.86
C MET A 1 -13.11 -7.58 19.86
N LYS A 2 -12.10 -8.46 20.03
CA LYS A 2 -10.94 -8.14 20.91
C LYS A 2 -10.20 -6.92 20.31
N LYS A 3 -9.77 -5.97 21.16
CA LYS A 3 -9.18 -4.67 20.74
C LYS A 3 -8.06 -4.82 19.71
N GLU A 4 -7.28 -5.90 19.76
CA GLU A 4 -6.19 -6.14 18.81
C GLU A 4 -6.66 -6.40 17.37
N LYS A 5 -7.81 -7.09 17.20
CA LYS A 5 -8.40 -7.30 15.84
C LYS A 5 -8.87 -5.99 15.24
N LEU A 6 -9.42 -5.10 16.06
CA LEU A 6 -9.82 -3.76 15.62
C LEU A 6 -8.61 -2.95 15.15
N ILE A 7 -7.50 -2.98 15.89
CA ILE A 7 -6.25 -2.31 15.53
C ILE A 7 -5.68 -2.87 14.22
N GLY A 8 -5.65 -4.20 14.07
CA GLY A 8 -5.19 -4.83 12.82
C GLY A 8 -6.02 -4.41 11.60
N ILE A 9 -7.35 -4.31 11.75
CA ILE A 9 -8.24 -3.84 10.67
C ILE A 9 -8.00 -2.35 10.37
N ILE A 10 -7.85 -1.51 11.40
CA ILE A 10 -7.58 -0.07 11.21
C ILE A 10 -6.26 0.13 10.45
N ILE A 11 -5.20 -0.58 10.85
CA ILE A 11 -3.91 -0.54 10.17
C ILE A 11 -4.06 -1.01 8.72
N PHE A 12 -4.74 -2.13 8.47
CA PHE A 12 -4.94 -2.64 7.12
C PHE A 12 -5.72 -1.65 6.23
N SER A 13 -6.80 -1.07 6.74
CA SER A 13 -7.63 -0.10 6.03
C SER A 13 -6.86 1.20 5.72
N ALA A 14 -6.12 1.73 6.69
CA ALA A 14 -5.29 2.93 6.48
C ALA A 14 -4.24 2.69 5.38
N ASN A 15 -3.61 1.52 5.37
CA ASN A 15 -2.61 1.19 4.36
C ASN A 15 -3.18 0.96 2.97
N THR A 16 -4.37 0.36 2.88
CA THR A 16 -5.09 0.23 1.61
C THR A 16 -5.39 1.61 1.02
N LEU A 17 -5.79 2.56 1.89
CA LEU A 17 -6.04 3.94 1.49
C LEU A 17 -4.76 4.66 1.02
N PHE A 18 -3.64 4.51 1.74
CA PHE A 18 -2.35 5.06 1.30
C PHE A 18 -1.89 4.48 -0.05
N LEU A 19 -2.06 3.18 -0.27
CA LEU A 19 -1.75 2.54 -1.54
C LEU A 19 -2.62 3.10 -2.68
N GLY A 20 -3.92 3.29 -2.43
CA GLY A 20 -4.82 3.90 -3.41
C GLY A 20 -4.41 5.31 -3.81
N ILE A 21 -4.04 6.16 -2.83
CA ILE A 21 -3.54 7.52 -3.08
C ILE A 21 -2.25 7.48 -3.90
N ALA A 22 -1.33 6.59 -3.56
CA ALA A 22 -0.07 6.43 -4.29
C ALA A 22 -0.27 6.06 -5.77
N ILE A 23 -1.20 5.14 -6.04
CA ILE A 23 -1.55 4.74 -7.41
C ILE A 23 -2.16 5.91 -8.17
N LEU A 24 -3.08 6.67 -7.54
CA LEU A 24 -3.68 7.86 -8.15
C LEU A 24 -2.64 8.93 -8.51
N LEU A 25 -1.71 9.22 -7.59
CA LEU A 25 -0.62 10.18 -7.85
C LEU A 25 0.30 9.70 -8.97
N SER A 26 0.60 8.40 -9.03
CA SER A 26 1.37 7.80 -10.11
C SER A 26 0.67 7.95 -11.47
N GLN A 27 -0.65 7.72 -11.53
CA GLN A 27 -1.43 7.93 -12.76
C GLN A 27 -1.44 9.39 -13.18
N LEU A 28 -1.59 10.31 -12.23
CA LEU A 28 -1.56 11.73 -12.50
C LEU A 28 -0.20 12.15 -13.07
N SER A 29 0.89 11.69 -12.48
CA SER A 29 2.24 11.96 -12.97
C SER A 29 2.46 11.39 -14.37
N MET A 30 1.97 10.18 -14.66
CA MET A 30 2.02 9.61 -16.00
C MET A 30 1.27 10.45 -17.03
N TYR A 31 0.08 10.94 -16.67
CA TYR A 31 -0.73 11.75 -17.56
C TYR A 31 -0.07 13.10 -17.84
N ILE A 32 0.55 13.72 -16.83
CA ILE A 32 1.33 14.95 -17.00
C ILE A 32 2.51 14.71 -17.95
N ASP A 33 3.25 13.60 -17.78
CA ASP A 33 4.38 13.26 -18.65
C ASP A 33 3.98 12.95 -20.09
N GLN A 34 2.79 12.37 -20.30
CA GLN A 34 2.21 12.21 -21.64
C GLN A 34 1.98 13.54 -22.34
N LEU A 35 1.57 14.58 -21.60
CA LEU A 35 1.33 15.91 -22.14
C LEU A 35 2.63 16.69 -22.40
N THR A 36 3.69 16.42 -21.64
CA THR A 36 4.99 17.12 -21.78
C THR A 36 5.97 16.43 -22.75
N GLY A 37 5.62 15.24 -23.26
CA GLY A 37 6.44 14.48 -24.20
C GLY A 37 7.59 13.69 -23.57
N SER A 38 7.72 13.71 -22.23
CA SER A 38 8.73 12.95 -21.46
C SER A 38 8.19 11.61 -20.96
N TYR A 39 7.31 10.99 -21.74
CA TYR A 39 6.53 9.82 -21.34
C TYR A 39 7.38 8.55 -21.25
N TYR A 40 7.27 7.86 -20.11
CA TYR A 40 7.70 6.48 -19.99
C TYR A 40 6.52 5.52 -20.17
N ASN A 41 6.67 4.54 -21.06
CA ASN A 41 5.66 3.50 -21.32
C ASN A 41 5.59 2.42 -20.22
N SER A 42 5.80 2.84 -18.97
CA SER A 42 5.95 1.98 -17.80
C SER A 42 5.45 2.73 -16.57
N PHE A 43 4.74 2.02 -15.68
CA PHE A 43 4.22 2.56 -14.42
C PHE A 43 5.28 2.61 -13.31
N TYR A 44 6.31 1.78 -13.42
CA TYR A 44 7.39 1.64 -12.43
C TYR A 44 8.16 2.93 -12.08
N PRO A 45 8.51 3.82 -13.03
CA PRO A 45 9.20 5.06 -12.69
C PRO A 45 8.33 6.06 -11.93
N TYR A 46 7.01 5.91 -11.99
CA TYR A 46 6.06 6.84 -11.39
C TYR A 46 5.63 6.48 -9.97
N ILE A 47 5.83 5.23 -9.57
CA ILE A 47 5.59 4.79 -8.19
C ILE A 47 6.91 4.85 -7.42
N PRO A 48 7.01 5.66 -6.35
CA PRO A 48 8.19 5.68 -5.50
C PRO A 48 8.48 4.29 -4.92
N LYS A 49 9.73 3.81 -5.06
CA LYS A 49 10.14 2.48 -4.60
C LYS A 49 9.77 2.19 -3.14
N ILE A 50 9.78 3.22 -2.31
CA ILE A 50 9.44 3.15 -0.89
C ILE A 50 8.01 2.64 -0.64
N ILE A 51 7.08 2.86 -1.57
CA ILE A 51 5.69 2.42 -1.45
C ILE A 51 5.57 0.90 -1.55
N TYR A 52 6.36 0.27 -2.42
CA TYR A 52 6.42 -1.20 -2.50
C TYR A 52 6.98 -1.82 -1.22
N VAL A 53 8.01 -1.19 -0.62
CA VAL A 53 8.60 -1.64 0.64
C VAL A 53 7.59 -1.50 1.79
N LEU A 54 6.91 -0.36 1.87
CA LEU A 54 5.87 -0.11 2.87
C LEU A 54 4.68 -1.08 2.72
N PHE A 55 4.33 -1.43 1.49
CA PHE A 55 3.29 -2.44 1.23
C PHE A 55 3.71 -3.82 1.74
N LEU A 56 4.93 -4.27 1.44
CA LEU A 56 5.46 -5.57 1.92
C LEU A 56 5.53 -5.66 3.46
N ILE A 57 6.01 -4.60 4.11
CA ILE A 57 6.02 -4.52 5.58
C ILE A 57 4.60 -4.66 6.12
N ASN A 58 3.62 -3.99 5.52
CA ASN A 58 2.24 -4.04 5.98
C ASN A 58 1.59 -5.40 5.79
N VAL A 59 1.76 -6.03 4.63
CA VAL A 59 1.27 -7.39 4.40
C VAL A 59 1.83 -8.32 5.48
N SER A 60 3.12 -8.19 5.80
CA SER A 60 3.77 -8.97 6.85
C SER A 60 3.17 -8.72 8.24
N VAL A 61 2.94 -7.45 8.61
CA VAL A 61 2.32 -7.09 9.90
C VAL A 61 0.87 -7.56 9.99
N SER A 62 0.08 -7.41 8.92
CA SER A 62 -1.31 -7.87 8.88
C SER A 62 -1.40 -9.39 8.98
N ILE A 63 -0.56 -10.14 8.27
CA ILE A 63 -0.46 -11.60 8.39
C ILE A 63 -0.03 -11.99 9.80
N TYR A 64 0.96 -11.32 10.38
CA TYR A 64 1.40 -11.59 11.75
C TYR A 64 0.26 -11.40 12.75
N LEU A 65 -0.45 -10.26 12.70
CA LEU A 65 -1.59 -9.98 13.59
C LEU A 65 -2.75 -10.96 13.39
N TYR A 66 -2.92 -11.49 12.17
CA TYR A 66 -3.93 -12.51 11.87
C TYR A 66 -3.53 -13.89 12.42
N CYS A 67 -2.34 -14.40 12.08
CA CYS A 67 -1.87 -15.74 12.43
C CYS A 67 -1.45 -15.91 13.89
N TYR A 68 -0.98 -14.86 14.57
CA TYR A 68 -0.51 -14.98 15.96
C TYR A 68 -1.62 -15.33 16.97
N LYS A 69 -2.89 -15.31 16.54
CA LYS A 69 -4.03 -15.57 17.42
C LYS A 69 -4.54 -17.01 17.42
N ASP A 70 -4.20 -17.83 16.43
CA ASP A 70 -4.55 -19.27 16.45
C ASP A 70 -3.70 -20.07 17.44
N LYS A 71 -2.59 -19.51 17.93
CA LYS A 71 -1.70 -20.18 18.90
C LYS A 71 -2.01 -19.89 20.38
N LYS A 72 -3.09 -19.17 20.68
CA LYS A 72 -3.47 -18.82 22.07
C LYS A 72 -4.85 -19.36 22.50
N GLU A 73 -5.36 -20.38 21.81
CA GLU A 73 -6.42 -21.25 22.33
C GLU A 73 -5.82 -22.50 22.98
#